data_AF-A0A956R2Y3-F1
#
_entry.id   AF-A0A956R2Y3-F1
#
_cell.length_a   1.000
_cell.length_b   1.000
_cell.length_c   1.000
_cell.angle_alpha   90.00
_cell.angle_beta   90.00
_cell.angle_gamma   90.00
#
_symmetry.space_group_name_H-M   'P 1'
#
loop_
_entity.id
_entity.type
_entity.pdbx_description
1 polymer ?
#
loop_
_entity_poly.entity_id
_entity_poly.type
_entity_poly.pdbx_seq_one_letter_code
_entity_poly.pdbx_strand_id
1 'polypeptide(L)'
;MSTSHRHGRARVQLDQLIRGAYQHLEIYGNAASRRVFTRLLAAVHERSTLLRPIAGDGLRKRVVQALTAMAGYHRRFVAQPETWAGGEDDVFALIQSLAQHLLGEYPVPRCLANVWLEGACRRFAAAREWFIFHARGLRFREIPQLPMPITRKMERMLMQAPHHLDIHAALRWSELRALGAEKPLIQAVLDTRLGRELERGEDWREVMRWLVRWQEELSAEKVGA
;
A
#
# COMPACT_ATOMS: atom_id res chain seq x y z
N MET A 1 -14.79 32.23 10.75
CA MET A 1 -15.37 31.18 9.86
C MET A 1 -15.26 29.83 10.54
N SER A 2 -16.34 29.44 11.22
CA SER A 2 -16.37 28.46 12.31
C SER A 2 -16.13 27.01 11.89
N THR A 3 -15.44 26.28 12.78
CA THR A 3 -15.22 24.82 12.78
C THR A 3 -16.47 24.01 12.43
N SER A 4 -17.67 24.45 12.83
CA SER A 4 -18.95 23.81 12.51
C SER A 4 -19.21 23.63 11.00
N HIS A 5 -18.91 24.62 10.16
CA HIS A 5 -19.10 24.51 8.71
C HIS A 5 -18.12 23.55 8.02
N ARG A 6 -16.90 23.42 8.55
CA ARG A 6 -15.90 22.47 8.04
C ARG A 6 -16.30 21.02 8.34
N HIS A 7 -16.85 20.76 9.51
CA HIS A 7 -17.35 19.43 9.88
C HIS A 7 -18.56 19.02 9.03
N GLY A 8 -19.50 19.94 8.80
CA GLY A 8 -20.65 19.68 7.92
C GLY A 8 -20.25 19.31 6.49
N ARG A 9 -19.30 20.06 5.89
CA ARG A 9 -18.78 19.77 4.55
C ARG A 9 -18.05 18.43 4.48
N ALA A 10 -17.22 18.12 5.49
CA ALA A 10 -16.48 16.86 5.55
C ALA A 10 -17.40 15.64 5.60
N ARG A 11 -18.51 15.72 6.34
CA ARG A 11 -19.52 14.67 6.43
C ARG A 11 -20.24 14.45 5.10
N VAL A 12 -20.72 15.52 4.47
CA VAL A 12 -21.39 15.44 3.16
C VAL A 12 -20.49 14.78 2.11
N GLN A 13 -19.20 15.15 2.10
CA GLN A 13 -18.24 14.55 1.18
C GLN A 13 -17.98 13.07 1.48
N LEU A 14 -17.88 12.68 2.75
CA LEU A 14 -17.76 11.26 3.13
C LEU A 14 -18.96 10.46 2.63
N ASP A 15 -20.18 10.98 2.83
CA ASP A 15 -21.41 10.34 2.37
C ASP A 15 -21.43 10.18 0.85
N GLN A 16 -20.96 11.19 0.10
CA GLN A 16 -20.83 11.10 -1.36
C GLN A 16 -19.82 10.02 -1.78
N LEU A 17 -18.67 9.93 -1.12
CA LEU A 17 -17.67 8.90 -1.39
C LEU A 17 -18.22 7.49 -1.10
N ILE A 18 -18.92 7.32 0.02
CA ILE A 18 -19.56 6.05 0.40
C ILE A 18 -20.63 5.65 -0.61
N ARG A 19 -21.49 6.59 -1.05
CA ARG A 19 -22.48 6.33 -2.11
C ARG A 19 -21.81 5.90 -3.42
N GLY A 20 -20.75 6.59 -3.84
CA GLY A 20 -19.98 6.21 -5.02
C GLY A 20 -19.36 4.81 -4.92
N ALA A 21 -18.89 4.41 -3.74
CA ALA A 21 -18.40 3.06 -3.50
C ALA A 21 -19.50 2.00 -3.60
N TYR A 22 -20.70 2.26 -3.06
CA TYR A 22 -21.85 1.38 -3.23
C TYR A 22 -22.24 1.20 -4.70
N GLN A 23 -22.29 2.29 -5.47
CA GLN A 23 -22.56 2.25 -6.91
C GLN A 23 -21.50 1.44 -7.66
N HIS A 24 -20.22 1.64 -7.34
CA HIS A 24 -19.13 0.87 -7.94
C HIS A 24 -19.27 -0.63 -7.65
N LEU A 25 -19.59 -1.01 -6.41
CA LEU A 25 -19.78 -2.42 -6.04
C LEU A 25 -21.05 -3.04 -6.63
N GLU A 26 -22.05 -2.22 -6.95
CA GLU A 26 -23.25 -2.65 -7.67
C GLU A 26 -22.97 -2.92 -9.14
N ILE A 27 -22.18 -2.06 -9.80
CA ILE A 27 -21.85 -2.19 -11.23
C ILE A 27 -20.78 -3.27 -11.48
N TYR A 28 -19.70 -3.26 -10.69
CA TYR A 28 -18.49 -4.07 -10.94
C TYR A 28 -18.26 -5.16 -9.90
N GLY A 29 -18.99 -5.14 -8.79
CA GLY A 29 -18.85 -6.10 -7.70
C GLY A 29 -19.94 -7.17 -7.71
N ASN A 30 -20.32 -7.62 -6.52
CA ASN A 30 -21.46 -8.50 -6.31
C ASN A 30 -22.14 -8.18 -4.98
N ALA A 31 -23.32 -8.76 -4.76
CA ALA A 31 -24.11 -8.51 -3.55
C ALA A 31 -23.35 -8.87 -2.26
N ALA A 32 -22.45 -9.86 -2.28
CA ALA A 32 -21.65 -10.23 -1.13
C ALA A 32 -20.58 -9.18 -0.82
N SER A 33 -19.84 -8.70 -1.83
CA SER A 33 -18.87 -7.61 -1.68
C SER A 33 -19.54 -6.34 -1.11
N ARG A 34 -20.75 -6.02 -1.57
CA ARG A 34 -21.53 -4.89 -1.03
C ARG A 34 -21.86 -5.05 0.45
N ARG A 35 -22.35 -6.23 0.87
CA ARG A 35 -22.63 -6.51 2.29
C ARG A 35 -21.36 -6.43 3.14
N VAL A 36 -20.24 -6.97 2.63
CA VAL A 36 -18.96 -6.92 3.32
C VAL A 36 -18.44 -5.49 3.44
N PHE A 37 -18.61 -4.66 2.41
CA PHE A 37 -18.28 -3.24 2.49
C PHE A 37 -19.07 -2.53 3.58
N THR A 38 -20.36 -2.81 3.74
CA THR A 38 -21.17 -2.28 4.85
C THR A 38 -20.61 -2.70 6.22
N ARG A 39 -20.23 -3.98 6.37
CA ARG A 39 -19.63 -4.51 7.61
C ARG A 39 -18.27 -3.87 7.92
N LEU A 40 -17.44 -3.67 6.89
CA LEU A 40 -16.16 -2.97 7.01
C LEU A 40 -16.37 -1.51 7.45
N LEU A 41 -17.32 -0.79 6.83
CA LEU A 41 -17.64 0.58 7.25
C LEU A 41 -18.07 0.64 8.72
N ALA A 42 -18.93 -0.29 9.15
CA ALA A 42 -19.38 -0.35 10.54
C ALA A 42 -18.21 -0.63 11.51
N ALA A 43 -17.42 -1.67 11.25
CA ALA A 43 -16.27 -2.02 12.09
C ALA A 43 -15.23 -0.89 12.16
N VAL A 44 -14.93 -0.26 11.02
CA VAL A 44 -13.95 0.84 10.96
C VAL A 44 -14.46 2.09 11.67
N HIS A 45 -15.76 2.40 11.54
CA HIS A 45 -16.38 3.54 12.22
C HIS A 45 -16.40 3.37 13.75
N GLU A 46 -16.75 2.17 14.22
CA GLU A 46 -16.86 1.86 15.66
C GLU A 46 -15.48 1.76 16.32
N ARG A 47 -14.49 1.20 15.63
CA ARG A 47 -13.26 0.71 16.26
C ARG A 47 -12.02 1.51 15.93
N SER A 48 -12.11 2.55 15.07
CA SER A 48 -10.92 3.28 14.65
C SER A 48 -11.13 4.75 14.32
N THR A 49 -10.00 5.46 14.17
CA THR A 49 -9.97 6.86 13.72
C THR A 49 -10.02 7.02 12.20
N LEU A 50 -10.03 5.94 11.41
CA LEU A 50 -9.94 5.97 9.94
C LEU A 50 -11.05 6.79 9.26
N LEU A 51 -12.26 6.86 9.85
CA LEU A 51 -13.40 7.61 9.29
C LEU A 51 -13.73 8.88 10.09
N ARG A 52 -12.97 9.19 11.14
CA ARG A 52 -13.06 10.50 11.82
C ARG A 52 -12.65 11.60 10.84
N PRO A 53 -12.91 12.89 11.12
CA PRO A 53 -12.56 13.98 10.22
C PRO A 53 -11.04 14.02 9.93
N ILE A 54 -10.59 13.27 8.93
CA ILE A 54 -9.19 13.26 8.49
C ILE A 54 -8.93 14.60 7.82
N ALA A 55 -7.79 15.21 8.14
CA ALA A 55 -7.28 16.36 7.40
C ALA A 55 -6.99 15.95 5.95
N GLY A 56 -7.69 16.56 4.99
CA GLY A 56 -7.44 16.38 3.56
C GLY A 56 -8.44 15.45 2.86
N ASP A 57 -9.19 16.03 1.93
CA ASP A 57 -10.21 15.36 1.11
C ASP A 57 -9.66 14.15 0.32
N GLY A 58 -8.39 14.22 -0.10
CA GLY A 58 -7.72 13.15 -0.84
C GLY A 58 -7.52 11.88 -0.03
N LEU A 59 -7.14 11.99 1.25
CA LEU A 59 -6.87 10.82 2.10
C LEU A 59 -8.17 10.08 2.43
N ARG A 60 -9.26 10.83 2.68
CA ARG A 60 -10.58 10.25 2.91
C ARG A 60 -11.07 9.42 1.71
N LYS A 61 -10.89 9.93 0.50
CA LYS A 61 -11.19 9.18 -0.73
C LYS A 61 -10.38 7.88 -0.81
N ARG A 62 -9.08 7.92 -0.51
CA ARG A 62 -8.21 6.74 -0.51
C ARG A 62 -8.63 5.69 0.50
N VAL A 63 -9.05 6.09 1.71
CA VAL A 63 -9.58 5.16 2.72
C VAL A 63 -10.84 4.46 2.23
N VAL A 64 -11.84 5.20 1.71
CA VAL A 64 -13.06 4.59 1.18
C VAL A 64 -12.76 3.64 0.02
N GLN A 65 -11.82 4.01 -0.86
CA GLN A 65 -11.37 3.15 -1.95
C GLN A 65 -10.66 1.89 -1.44
N ALA A 66 -9.85 1.98 -0.39
CA ALA A 66 -9.20 0.83 0.24
C ALA A 66 -10.22 -0.16 0.79
N LEU A 67 -11.22 0.32 1.55
CA LEU A 67 -12.30 -0.51 2.07
C LEU A 67 -13.11 -1.17 0.94
N THR A 68 -13.37 -0.42 -0.13
CA THR A 68 -14.04 -0.95 -1.33
C THR A 68 -13.23 -2.06 -1.99
N ALA A 69 -11.91 -1.87 -2.13
CA ALA A 69 -11.01 -2.87 -2.70
C ALA A 69 -10.96 -4.14 -1.83
N MET A 70 -10.78 -3.99 -0.50
CA MET A 70 -10.77 -5.12 0.43
C MET A 70 -12.10 -5.90 0.41
N ALA A 71 -13.24 -5.22 0.31
CA ALA A 71 -14.54 -5.87 0.16
C ALA A 71 -14.62 -6.73 -1.12
N GLY A 72 -13.94 -6.33 -2.19
CA GLY A 72 -13.76 -7.15 -3.39
C GLY A 72 -13.04 -8.48 -3.14
N TYR A 73 -12.18 -8.53 -2.11
CA TYR A 73 -11.42 -9.70 -1.71
C TYR A 73 -12.07 -10.53 -0.59
N HIS A 74 -13.33 -10.28 -0.26
CA HIS A 74 -14.00 -10.92 0.89
C HIS A 74 -13.95 -12.45 0.91
N ARG A 75 -13.93 -13.11 -0.25
CA ARG A 75 -13.83 -14.58 -0.35
C ARG A 75 -12.50 -15.13 0.16
N ARG A 76 -11.49 -14.28 0.32
CA ARG A 76 -10.17 -14.61 0.83
C ARG A 76 -9.97 -14.14 2.26
N PHE A 77 -11.03 -13.73 2.96
CA PHE A 77 -10.89 -13.30 4.34
C PHE A 77 -10.58 -14.49 5.26
N VAL A 78 -9.66 -14.30 6.21
CA VAL A 78 -9.34 -15.24 7.31
C VAL A 78 -10.08 -14.90 8.59
N ALA A 79 -10.49 -13.65 8.74
CA ALA A 79 -11.21 -13.16 9.91
C ALA A 79 -12.36 -12.25 9.50
N GLN A 80 -13.32 -12.10 10.42
CA GLN A 80 -14.47 -11.24 10.20
C GLN A 80 -14.09 -9.77 10.48
N PRO A 81 -14.66 -8.79 9.74
CA PRO A 81 -14.45 -7.38 10.01
C PRO A 81 -14.69 -6.98 11.47
N GLU A 82 -15.71 -7.55 12.10
CA GLU A 82 -16.18 -7.19 13.45
C GLU A 82 -15.21 -7.65 14.54
N THR A 83 -14.36 -8.63 14.26
CA THR A 83 -13.36 -9.12 15.23
C THR A 83 -12.04 -8.36 15.12
N TRP A 84 -11.95 -7.37 14.23
CA TRP A 84 -10.78 -6.51 14.14
C TRP A 84 -10.65 -5.66 15.42
N ALA A 85 -9.43 -5.57 15.97
CA ALA A 85 -9.18 -4.82 17.20
C ALA A 85 -9.35 -3.30 17.01
N GLY A 86 -9.09 -2.79 15.81
CA GLY A 86 -9.10 -1.35 15.56
C GLY A 86 -7.97 -0.62 16.28
N GLY A 87 -8.18 0.67 16.55
CA GLY A 87 -7.23 1.52 17.28
C GLY A 87 -7.23 2.99 16.84
N GLU A 88 -6.40 3.78 17.53
CA GLU A 88 -6.10 5.16 17.17
C GLU A 88 -4.64 5.23 16.70
N ASP A 89 -4.43 5.33 15.39
CA ASP A 89 -3.09 5.40 14.78
C ASP A 89 -3.17 6.18 13.46
N ASP A 90 -2.05 6.31 12.76
CA ASP A 90 -2.00 6.87 11.42
C ASP A 90 -2.74 5.99 10.40
N VAL A 91 -3.20 6.60 9.30
CA VAL A 91 -4.02 5.91 8.30
C VAL A 91 -3.31 4.70 7.69
N PHE A 92 -1.99 4.75 7.48
CA PHE A 92 -1.24 3.62 6.93
C PHE A 92 -1.18 2.47 7.93
N ALA A 93 -0.89 2.75 9.19
CA ALA A 93 -0.88 1.74 10.25
C ALA A 93 -2.23 1.05 10.42
N LEU A 94 -3.33 1.81 10.41
CA LEU A 94 -4.69 1.26 10.53
C LEU A 94 -5.10 0.44 9.31
N ILE A 95 -4.76 0.89 8.09
CA ILE A 95 -5.01 0.12 6.87
C ILE A 95 -4.19 -1.17 6.85
N GLN A 96 -2.93 -1.13 7.28
CA GLN A 96 -2.10 -2.33 7.39
C GLN A 96 -2.69 -3.32 8.40
N SER A 97 -3.08 -2.83 9.57
CA SER A 97 -3.70 -3.65 10.62
C SER A 97 -4.98 -4.32 10.13
N LEU A 98 -5.85 -3.55 9.47
CA LEU A 98 -7.10 -4.09 8.90
C LEU A 98 -6.82 -5.11 7.79
N ALA A 99 -5.91 -4.81 6.85
CA ALA A 99 -5.56 -5.73 5.77
C ALA A 99 -4.96 -7.04 6.30
N GLN A 100 -4.03 -6.94 7.26
CA GLN A 100 -3.41 -8.08 7.91
C GLN A 100 -4.45 -8.94 8.63
N HIS A 101 -5.35 -8.31 9.40
CA HIS A 101 -6.45 -9.00 10.09
C HIS A 101 -7.36 -9.75 9.12
N LEU A 102 -7.77 -9.08 8.03
CA LEU A 102 -8.73 -9.66 7.11
C LEU A 102 -8.11 -10.74 6.23
N LEU A 103 -6.88 -10.58 5.76
CA LEU A 103 -6.35 -11.38 4.64
C LEU A 103 -5.12 -12.23 5.00
N GLY A 104 -4.51 -12.01 6.16
CA GLY A 104 -3.20 -12.54 6.49
C GLY A 104 -3.12 -13.41 7.72
N GLU A 105 -2.43 -14.54 7.58
CA GLU A 105 -1.99 -15.42 8.66
C GLU A 105 -0.54 -15.12 9.07
N TYR A 106 0.24 -14.58 8.13
CA TYR A 106 1.65 -14.24 8.32
C TYR A 106 1.90 -12.73 8.17
N PRO A 107 2.87 -12.15 8.91
CA PRO A 107 3.17 -10.73 8.83
C PRO A 107 3.61 -10.29 7.44
N VAL A 108 3.03 -9.18 6.96
CA VAL A 108 3.38 -8.56 5.67
C VAL A 108 4.21 -7.26 5.89
N PRO A 109 5.19 -6.93 5.03
CA PRO A 109 5.88 -5.64 5.06
C PRO A 109 4.91 -4.45 5.12
N ARG A 110 5.17 -3.49 6.02
CA ARG A 110 4.31 -2.32 6.20
C ARG A 110 4.14 -1.48 4.93
N CYS A 111 5.15 -1.42 4.06
CA CYS A 111 5.06 -0.69 2.79
C CYS A 111 4.00 -1.26 1.82
N LEU A 112 3.66 -2.54 1.94
CA LEU A 112 2.60 -3.15 1.13
C LEU A 112 1.21 -2.66 1.53
N ALA A 113 1.02 -2.02 2.69
CA ALA A 113 -0.25 -1.39 3.05
C ALA A 113 -0.73 -0.37 2.00
N ASN A 114 0.23 0.32 1.36
CA ASN A 114 -0.03 1.37 0.37
C ASN A 114 -0.83 0.86 -0.81
N VAL A 115 -0.69 -0.42 -1.18
CA VAL A 115 -1.43 -1.00 -2.32
C VAL A 115 -2.94 -0.90 -2.13
N TRP A 116 -3.43 -0.85 -0.89
CA TRP A 116 -4.85 -0.67 -0.58
C TRP A 116 -5.29 0.78 -0.76
N LEU A 117 -4.43 1.75 -0.42
CA LEU A 117 -4.71 3.19 -0.49
C LEU A 117 -4.60 3.79 -1.91
N GLU A 118 -4.08 3.06 -2.88
CA GLU A 118 -3.94 3.51 -4.27
C GLU A 118 -5.21 3.33 -5.14
N GLY A 119 -6.32 2.90 -4.51
CA GLY A 119 -7.64 2.77 -5.15
C GLY A 119 -7.73 1.72 -6.26
N ALA A 120 -8.89 1.55 -6.90
CA ALA A 120 -9.19 0.41 -7.79
C ALA A 120 -8.40 0.36 -9.12
N CYS A 121 -7.33 1.14 -9.28
CA CYS A 121 -6.49 1.12 -10.48
C CYS A 121 -5.88 -0.28 -10.71
N ARG A 122 -5.98 -0.77 -11.97
CA ARG A 122 -5.44 -2.06 -12.40
C ARG A 122 -3.94 -2.21 -12.10
N ARG A 123 -3.18 -1.11 -12.14
CA ARG A 123 -1.74 -1.10 -11.81
C ARG A 123 -1.44 -1.70 -10.43
N PHE A 124 -2.33 -1.53 -9.46
CA PHE A 124 -2.15 -2.02 -8.10
C PHE A 124 -2.93 -3.31 -7.80
N ALA A 125 -3.68 -3.85 -8.78
CA ALA A 125 -4.35 -5.14 -8.60
C ALA A 125 -3.34 -6.27 -8.41
N ALA A 126 -2.28 -6.32 -9.24
CA ALA A 126 -1.19 -7.28 -9.06
C ALA A 126 -0.51 -7.13 -7.69
N ALA A 127 -0.25 -5.90 -7.25
CA ALA A 127 0.37 -5.64 -5.95
C ALA A 127 -0.51 -6.06 -4.75
N ARG A 128 -1.84 -6.02 -4.88
CA ARG A 128 -2.77 -6.59 -3.88
C ARG A 128 -2.70 -8.12 -3.85
N GLU A 129 -2.57 -8.76 -5.01
CA GLU A 129 -2.32 -10.20 -5.06
C GLU A 129 -1.01 -10.55 -4.34
N TRP A 130 0.05 -9.75 -4.53
CA TRP A 130 1.32 -9.96 -3.83
C TRP A 130 1.16 -9.84 -2.31
N PHE A 131 0.41 -8.84 -1.84
CA PHE A 131 0.04 -8.74 -0.42
C PHE A 131 -0.60 -10.05 0.05
N ILE A 132 -1.63 -10.52 -0.65
CA ILE A 132 -2.41 -11.70 -0.23
C ILE A 132 -1.56 -12.97 -0.25
N PHE A 133 -0.81 -13.22 -1.33
CA PHE A 133 0.05 -14.40 -1.40
C PHE A 133 1.08 -14.42 -0.27
N HIS A 134 1.71 -13.28 0.01
CA HIS A 134 2.67 -13.20 1.11
C HIS A 134 2.01 -13.37 2.47
N ALA A 135 0.86 -12.74 2.68
CA ALA A 135 0.07 -12.85 3.90
C ALA A 135 -0.40 -14.29 4.19
N ARG A 136 -0.44 -15.14 3.15
CA ARG A 136 -0.73 -16.59 3.22
C ARG A 136 0.51 -17.49 3.26
N GLY A 137 1.67 -16.91 3.52
CA GLY A 137 2.90 -17.66 3.79
C GLY A 137 3.75 -17.95 2.55
N LEU A 138 3.36 -17.46 1.36
CA LEU A 138 4.26 -17.53 0.21
C LEU A 138 5.45 -16.59 0.45
N ARG A 139 6.67 -17.08 0.21
CA ARG A 139 7.85 -16.21 0.27
C ARG A 139 7.68 -15.12 -0.79
N PHE A 140 7.93 -13.87 -0.43
CA PHE A 140 7.70 -12.74 -1.32
C PHE A 140 8.42 -12.94 -2.65
N ARG A 141 9.65 -13.47 -2.62
CA ARG A 141 10.44 -13.80 -3.83
C ARG A 141 9.87 -14.89 -4.75
N GLU A 142 8.89 -15.66 -4.29
CA GLU A 142 8.24 -16.74 -5.05
C GLU A 142 6.89 -16.31 -5.63
N ILE A 143 6.47 -15.07 -5.35
CA ILE A 143 5.21 -14.54 -5.86
C ILE A 143 5.30 -14.42 -7.39
N PRO A 144 4.30 -14.92 -8.13
CA PRO A 144 4.29 -14.81 -9.57
C PRO A 144 4.13 -13.35 -10.02
N GLN A 145 4.68 -13.03 -11.20
CA GLN A 145 4.52 -11.72 -11.85
C GLN A 145 5.06 -10.54 -11.03
N LEU A 146 6.08 -10.77 -10.20
CA LEU A 146 6.87 -9.68 -9.66
C LEU A 146 7.57 -8.93 -10.80
N PRO A 147 7.73 -7.60 -10.69
CA PRO A 147 8.27 -6.77 -11.77
C PRO A 147 9.77 -7.00 -11.98
N MET A 148 10.43 -7.65 -11.03
CA MET A 148 11.84 -8.01 -11.08
C MET A 148 12.11 -9.26 -10.22
N PRO A 149 13.17 -10.03 -10.49
CA PRO A 149 13.58 -11.14 -9.63
C PRO A 149 14.02 -10.62 -8.26
N ILE A 150 13.45 -11.17 -7.19
CA ILE A 150 13.76 -10.79 -5.81
C ILE A 150 14.69 -11.83 -5.18
N THR A 151 15.85 -11.38 -4.69
CA THR A 151 16.76 -12.26 -3.94
C THR A 151 16.30 -12.41 -2.49
N ARG A 152 16.81 -13.44 -1.78
CA ARG A 152 16.59 -13.60 -0.33
C ARG A 152 17.05 -12.37 0.48
N LYS A 153 18.14 -11.71 0.06
CA LYS A 153 18.65 -10.51 0.75
C LYS A 153 17.71 -9.31 0.54
N MET A 154 17.21 -9.13 -0.67
CA MET A 154 16.21 -8.08 -0.99
C MET A 154 14.92 -8.28 -0.21
N GLU A 155 14.38 -9.51 -0.18
CA GLU A 155 13.18 -9.83 0.60
C GLU A 155 13.34 -9.44 2.07
N ARG A 156 14.49 -9.77 2.68
CA ARG A 156 14.79 -9.37 4.06
C ARG A 156 14.80 -7.85 4.23
N MET A 157 15.36 -7.12 3.27
CA MET A 157 15.34 -5.66 3.29
C MET A 157 13.91 -5.14 3.13
N LEU A 158 13.12 -5.67 2.20
CA LEU A 158 11.74 -5.24 1.95
C LEU A 158 10.87 -5.27 3.22
N MET A 159 11.05 -6.26 4.11
CA MET A 159 10.37 -6.29 5.41
C MET A 159 10.60 -5.05 6.28
N GLN A 160 11.70 -4.33 6.04
CA GLN A 160 12.14 -3.11 6.76
C GLN A 160 11.91 -1.84 5.94
N ALA A 161 11.33 -1.93 4.74
CA ALA A 161 11.14 -0.79 3.87
C ALA A 161 10.25 0.28 4.53
N PRO A 162 10.58 1.57 4.40
CA PRO A 162 9.75 2.64 4.93
C PRO A 162 8.31 2.57 4.41
N HIS A 163 7.33 2.70 5.31
CA HIS A 163 5.92 2.50 4.99
C HIS A 163 5.34 3.58 4.06
N HIS A 164 5.98 4.75 3.93
CA HIS A 164 5.53 5.82 3.03
C HIS A 164 5.92 5.57 1.56
N LEU A 165 6.79 4.60 1.29
CA LEU A 165 7.17 4.26 -0.09
C LEU A 165 6.05 3.46 -0.75
N ASP A 166 5.70 3.82 -1.99
CA ASP A 166 4.88 2.95 -2.82
C ASP A 166 5.62 1.62 -3.07
N ILE A 167 4.88 0.57 -3.47
CA ILE A 167 5.45 -0.77 -3.59
C ILE A 167 6.61 -0.84 -4.59
N HIS A 168 6.62 -0.03 -5.65
CA HIS A 168 7.73 -0.03 -6.61
C HIS A 168 8.98 0.62 -5.99
N ALA A 169 8.79 1.77 -5.35
CA ALA A 169 9.86 2.46 -4.62
C ALA A 169 10.41 1.59 -3.48
N ALA A 170 9.56 0.84 -2.77
CA ALA A 170 9.97 -0.09 -1.73
C ALA A 170 10.81 -1.26 -2.28
N LEU A 171 10.45 -1.79 -3.45
CA LEU A 171 11.23 -2.83 -4.12
C LEU A 171 12.60 -2.29 -4.58
N ARG A 172 12.65 -1.10 -5.18
CA ARG A 172 13.93 -0.45 -5.55
C ARG A 172 14.79 -0.15 -4.32
N TRP A 173 14.17 0.38 -3.26
CA TRP A 173 14.83 0.59 -1.97
C TRP A 173 15.44 -0.71 -1.44
N SER A 174 14.69 -1.82 -1.51
CA SER A 174 15.16 -3.13 -1.05
C SER A 174 16.33 -3.67 -1.89
N GLU A 175 16.34 -3.40 -3.20
CA GLU A 175 17.44 -3.75 -4.09
C GLU A 175 18.71 -3.00 -3.70
N LEU A 176 18.64 -1.66 -3.63
CA LEU A 176 19.78 -0.81 -3.29
C LEU A 176 20.34 -1.15 -1.92
N ARG A 177 19.48 -1.33 -0.90
CA ARG A 177 19.92 -1.77 0.44
C ARG A 177 20.56 -3.14 0.41
N ALA A 178 20.04 -4.08 -0.38
CA ALA A 178 20.64 -5.40 -0.52
C ALA A 178 22.01 -5.35 -1.23
N LEU A 179 22.23 -4.38 -2.11
CA LEU A 179 23.52 -4.13 -2.76
C LEU A 179 24.52 -3.40 -1.85
N GLY A 180 24.07 -2.78 -0.77
CA GLY A 180 24.92 -2.04 0.17
C GLY A 180 24.90 -0.52 -0.02
N ALA A 181 23.89 0.01 -0.72
CA ALA A 181 23.72 1.44 -0.89
C ALA A 181 23.45 2.16 0.44
N GLU A 182 24.07 3.32 0.59
CA GLU A 182 23.79 4.24 1.68
C GLU A 182 22.55 5.10 1.44
N LYS A 183 22.05 5.74 2.50
CA LYS A 183 20.83 6.56 2.44
C LYS A 183 20.89 7.67 1.38
N PRO A 184 22.00 8.42 1.19
CA PRO A 184 22.05 9.48 0.20
C PRO A 184 21.83 8.97 -1.24
N LEU A 185 22.52 7.90 -1.62
CA LEU A 185 22.35 7.29 -2.95
C LEU A 185 20.94 6.74 -3.14
N ILE A 186 20.39 6.07 -2.12
CA ILE A 186 19.02 5.54 -2.18
C ILE A 186 18.03 6.66 -2.44
N GLN A 187 18.15 7.76 -1.69
CA GLN A 187 17.25 8.89 -1.87
C GLN A 187 17.37 9.47 -3.28
N ALA A 188 18.61 9.69 -3.74
CA ALA A 188 18.87 10.19 -5.09
C ALA A 188 18.22 9.31 -6.16
N VAL A 189 18.37 7.99 -6.09
CA VAL A 189 17.74 7.06 -7.06
C VAL A 189 16.22 7.08 -6.95
N LEU A 190 15.65 7.07 -5.73
CA LEU A 190 14.20 7.06 -5.52
C LEU A 190 13.51 8.34 -6.01
N ASP A 191 14.24 9.46 -6.06
CA ASP A 191 13.75 10.73 -6.59
C ASP A 191 13.74 10.78 -8.13
N THR A 192 14.41 9.84 -8.80
CA THR A 192 14.37 9.68 -10.26
C THR A 192 13.26 8.73 -10.74
N ARG A 193 13.09 8.64 -12.06
CA ARG A 193 12.22 7.62 -12.68
C ARG A 193 12.67 6.18 -12.37
N LEU A 194 13.98 5.93 -12.21
CA LEU A 194 14.53 4.61 -11.86
C LEU A 194 14.05 4.12 -10.49
N GLY A 195 13.67 5.06 -9.61
CA GLY A 195 13.04 4.77 -8.33
C GLY A 195 11.75 3.95 -8.42
N ARG A 196 11.02 4.07 -9.53
CA ARG A 196 9.65 3.51 -9.69
C ARG A 196 9.47 2.64 -10.92
N GLU A 197 10.35 2.78 -11.91
CA GLU A 197 10.39 1.96 -13.11
C GLU A 197 11.18 0.69 -12.81
N LEU A 198 10.46 -0.43 -12.68
CA LEU A 198 11.03 -1.75 -12.37
C LEU A 198 10.99 -2.71 -13.56
N GLU A 199 10.39 -2.29 -14.68
CA GLU A 199 10.44 -3.04 -15.93
C GLU A 199 11.89 -3.22 -16.37
N ARG A 200 12.20 -4.38 -16.95
CA ARG A 200 13.59 -4.78 -17.28
C ARG A 200 14.52 -4.75 -16.06
N GLY A 201 14.02 -5.18 -14.90
CA GLY A 201 14.75 -5.10 -13.64
C GLY A 201 16.11 -5.81 -13.62
N GLU A 202 16.31 -6.83 -14.46
CA GLU A 202 17.62 -7.49 -14.61
C GLU A 202 18.65 -6.58 -15.28
N ASP A 203 18.27 -5.85 -16.33
CA ASP A 203 19.14 -4.90 -17.03
C ASP A 203 19.55 -3.75 -16.10
N TRP A 204 18.58 -3.20 -15.35
CA TRP A 204 18.85 -2.12 -14.41
C TRP A 204 19.70 -2.54 -13.21
N ARG A 205 19.77 -3.83 -12.89
CA ARG A 205 20.54 -4.30 -11.74
C ARG A 205 22.03 -4.03 -11.90
N GLU A 206 22.59 -4.18 -13.09
CA GLU A 206 24.01 -3.84 -13.32
C GLU A 206 24.26 -2.34 -13.12
N VAL A 207 23.34 -1.49 -13.55
CA VAL A 207 23.39 -0.05 -13.29
C VAL A 207 23.34 0.24 -11.80
N MET A 208 22.45 -0.42 -11.04
CA MET A 208 22.39 -0.25 -9.59
C MET A 208 23.69 -0.71 -8.91
N ARG A 209 24.29 -1.82 -9.35
CA ARG A 209 25.60 -2.26 -8.84
C ARG A 209 26.70 -1.25 -9.12
N TRP A 210 26.73 -0.69 -10.32
CA TRP A 210 27.67 0.35 -10.69
C TRP A 210 27.50 1.59 -9.82
N LEU A 211 26.27 2.08 -9.64
CA LEU A 211 25.98 3.24 -8.77
C LEU A 211 26.44 3.00 -7.32
N VAL A 212 26.16 1.82 -6.76
CA VAL A 212 26.57 1.47 -5.39
C VAL A 212 28.09 1.37 -5.28
N ARG A 213 28.77 0.84 -6.29
CA ARG A 213 30.23 0.75 -6.32
C ARG A 213 30.91 2.12 -6.25
N TRP A 214 30.33 3.13 -6.90
CA TRP A 214 30.90 4.47 -7.01
C TRP A 214 30.21 5.50 -6.10
N GLN A 215 29.46 5.05 -5.08
CA GLN A 215 28.59 5.93 -4.28
C GLN A 215 29.33 7.04 -3.51
N GLU A 216 30.61 6.85 -3.18
CA GLU A 216 31.45 7.87 -2.52
C GLU A 216 31.88 9.00 -3.49
N GLU A 217 31.93 8.71 -4.79
CA GLU A 217 32.38 9.64 -5.84
C GLU A 217 31.21 10.30 -6.59
N LEU A 218 30.01 9.73 -6.45
CA LEU A 218 28.77 10.23 -7.03
C LEU A 218 28.10 11.22 -6.06
N SER A 219 28.03 12.49 -6.45
CA SER A 219 27.09 13.41 -5.80
C SER A 219 25.66 13.07 -6.20
N ALA A 220 24.69 13.32 -5.31
CA ALA A 220 23.27 13.06 -5.58
C ALA A 220 22.78 13.74 -6.87
N GLU A 221 23.32 14.92 -7.20
CA GLU A 221 23.05 15.67 -8.43
C GLU A 221 23.41 14.88 -9.72
N LYS A 222 24.43 14.03 -9.67
CA LYS A 222 24.87 13.23 -10.84
C LYS A 222 24.00 12.00 -11.10
N VAL A 223 23.13 11.64 -10.16
CA VAL A 223 22.25 10.45 -10.28
C VAL A 223 20.92 10.80 -10.95
N GLY A 224 20.50 12.07 -10.91
CA GLY A 224 19.15 12.50 -11.31
C GLY A 224 19.06 13.59 -12.39
N ALA A 225 20.17 13.96 -13.03
CA ALA A 225 20.18 14.80 -14.24
C ALA A 225 19.80 13.98 -15.48
#